data_AF-T1GGD5-F1
#
_entry.id   AF-T1GGD5-F1
#
_cell.length_a   1.000
_cell.length_b   1.000
_cell.length_c   1.000
_cell.angle_alpha   90.00
_cell.angle_beta   90.00
_cell.angle_gamma   90.00
#
_symmetry.space_group_name_H-M   'P 1'
#
loop_
_entity.id
_entity.type
_entity.pdbx_description
1 polymer ?
#
loop_
_entity_poly.entity_id
_entity_poly.type
_entity_poly.pdbx_seq_one_letter_code
_entity_poly.pdbx_strand_id
1 'polypeptide(L)'
;MDYESFRYVYSSSLKEKLQIKIGTLEGENQKPPDYKKLLDQSFLRYSGLYSESCPSFQVKLELFNKGKSICLPVTTSYKAFTKRWSWNEWIQFNLNFCDIPKTAVLALTIYDCTGPGKTAVIGGTSISLFGKNGLFRQGMFDLRIWLETEGDGNYPTKTPGKGKNSSKFKCKDWENWRRNIEMVKYKRLTGWTV
;
A
#
# COMPACT_ATOMS: atom_id res chain seq x y z
N MET A 1 15.02 -33.38 -10.86
CA MET A 1 15.02 -32.66 -9.57
C MET A 1 15.64 -31.31 -9.84
N ASP A 2 14.81 -30.30 -10.05
CA ASP A 2 15.29 -28.96 -10.38
C ASP A 2 15.69 -28.28 -9.08
N TYR A 3 17.00 -28.19 -8.83
CA TYR A 3 17.52 -27.41 -7.71
C TYR A 3 17.23 -25.93 -7.97
N GLU A 4 16.27 -25.37 -7.24
CA GLU A 4 15.99 -23.94 -7.28
C GLU A 4 17.18 -23.18 -6.68
N SER A 5 18.04 -22.64 -7.54
CA SER A 5 19.26 -21.93 -7.12
C SER A 5 18.92 -20.52 -6.61
N PHE A 6 19.07 -20.31 -5.30
CA PHE A 6 18.95 -19.00 -4.70
C PHE A 6 20.24 -18.20 -4.92
N ARG A 7 20.15 -17.08 -5.65
CA ARG A 7 21.24 -16.14 -5.88
C ARG A 7 21.05 -14.91 -5.01
N TYR A 8 22.10 -14.53 -4.27
CA TYR A 8 22.11 -13.32 -3.46
C TYR A 8 22.88 -12.22 -4.19
N VAL A 9 22.34 -11.01 -4.18
CA VAL A 9 22.96 -9.82 -4.80
C VAL A 9 22.95 -8.70 -3.78
N TYR A 10 24.05 -7.97 -3.68
CA TYR A 10 24.16 -6.81 -2.80
C TYR A 10 23.28 -5.67 -3.30
N SER A 11 22.66 -4.93 -2.38
CA SER A 11 21.84 -3.76 -2.72
C SER A 11 22.63 -2.69 -3.47
N SER A 12 23.92 -2.51 -3.15
CA SER A 12 24.81 -1.55 -3.80
C SER A 12 25.05 -1.83 -5.28
N SER A 13 24.97 -3.09 -5.70
CA SER A 13 25.19 -3.49 -7.10
C SER A 13 23.95 -3.26 -7.98
N LEU A 14 22.80 -2.95 -7.39
CA LEU A 14 21.52 -2.89 -8.08
C LEU A 14 21.10 -1.44 -8.31
N LYS A 15 21.41 -0.91 -9.49
CA LYS A 15 21.12 0.48 -9.91
C LYS A 15 19.70 0.67 -10.49
N GLU A 16 18.84 -0.31 -10.34
CA GLU A 16 17.47 -0.27 -10.85
C GLU A 16 16.57 0.59 -9.94
N LYS A 17 15.58 1.24 -10.55
CA LYS A 17 14.56 2.00 -9.81
C LYS A 17 13.65 1.06 -9.03
N LEU A 18 13.24 1.49 -7.84
CA LEU A 18 12.26 0.74 -7.05
C LEU A 18 10.89 0.72 -7.74
N GLN A 19 10.33 -0.47 -7.90
CA GLN A 19 8.99 -0.67 -8.46
C GLN A 19 8.14 -1.47 -7.48
N ILE A 20 6.91 -1.00 -7.24
CA ILE A 20 5.93 -1.62 -6.35
C ILE A 20 4.62 -1.73 -7.12
N LYS A 21 4.00 -2.91 -7.11
CA LYS A 21 2.71 -3.08 -7.75
C LYS A 21 1.59 -3.13 -6.73
N ILE A 22 0.60 -2.27 -6.95
CA ILE A 22 -0.63 -2.23 -6.19
C ILE A 22 -1.63 -3.15 -6.88
N GLY A 23 -2.05 -4.20 -6.20
CA GLY A 23 -2.99 -5.18 -6.73
C GLY A 23 -4.42 -4.74 -6.52
N THR A 24 -5.04 -5.31 -5.49
CA THR A 24 -6.45 -5.15 -5.17
C THR A 24 -6.60 -4.53 -3.78
N LEU A 25 -7.69 -3.79 -3.60
CA LEU A 25 -8.22 -3.43 -2.29
C LEU A 25 -9.52 -4.20 -2.12
N GLU A 26 -9.59 -4.96 -1.04
CA GLU A 26 -10.81 -5.66 -0.66
C GLU A 26 -11.45 -4.96 0.55
N GLY A 27 -12.74 -5.15 0.73
CA GLY A 27 -13.47 -4.71 1.92
C GLY A 27 -14.78 -4.02 1.62
N GLU A 28 -15.59 -3.83 2.66
CA GLU A 28 -16.86 -3.12 2.54
C GLU A 28 -16.66 -1.61 2.71
N ASN A 29 -17.51 -0.84 2.01
CA ASN A 29 -17.64 0.59 2.24
C ASN A 29 -18.01 0.81 3.71
N GLN A 30 -17.44 1.85 4.31
CA GLN A 30 -17.88 2.22 5.66
C GLN A 30 -19.38 2.55 5.60
N LYS A 31 -20.11 2.18 6.65
CA LYS A 31 -21.49 2.63 6.84
C LYS A 31 -21.54 4.15 6.70
N PRO A 32 -22.62 4.71 6.14
CA PRO A 32 -22.76 6.15 5.96
C PRO A 32 -22.49 6.87 7.30
N PRO A 33 -21.80 8.02 7.25
CA PRO A 33 -21.39 8.75 8.43
C PRO A 33 -22.63 9.16 9.21
N ASP A 34 -22.47 9.17 10.53
CA ASP A 34 -23.51 9.65 11.43
C ASP A 34 -23.98 11.04 10.98
N TYR A 35 -25.28 11.31 11.07
CA TYR A 35 -25.92 12.53 10.54
C TYR A 35 -25.22 13.81 11.03
N LYS A 36 -24.67 13.78 12.25
CA LYS A 36 -23.86 14.86 12.82
C LYS A 36 -22.58 15.16 12.02
N LYS A 37 -21.87 14.14 11.55
CA LYS A 37 -20.67 14.29 10.70
C LYS A 37 -21.02 14.88 9.32
N LEU A 38 -22.20 14.57 8.78
CA LEU A 38 -22.70 15.15 7.52
C LEU A 38 -23.13 16.61 7.63
N LEU A 39 -23.49 17.07 8.83
CA LEU A 39 -23.79 18.48 9.09
C LEU A 39 -22.50 19.31 9.19
N ASP A 40 -21.48 18.74 9.83
CA ASP A 40 -20.17 19.39 9.99
C ASP A 40 -19.41 19.47 8.65
N GLN A 41 -19.44 18.38 7.88
CA GLN A 41 -18.80 18.31 6.56
C GLN A 41 -19.84 18.07 5.46
N SER A 42 -20.39 19.19 4.95
CA SER A 42 -21.40 19.18 3.89
C SER A 42 -20.96 18.48 2.59
N PHE A 43 -19.65 18.40 2.32
CA PHE A 43 -19.10 17.73 1.14
C PHE A 43 -19.13 16.19 1.25
N LEU A 44 -19.19 15.63 2.47
CA LEU A 44 -19.29 14.17 2.64
C LEU A 44 -20.57 13.62 2.01
N ARG A 45 -21.64 14.41 1.90
CA ARG A 45 -22.89 13.99 1.23
C ARG A 45 -22.69 13.59 -0.24
N TYR A 46 -21.67 14.14 -0.88
CA TYR A 46 -21.33 13.89 -2.29
C TYR A 46 -20.14 12.93 -2.44
N SER A 47 -19.68 12.34 -1.33
CA SER A 47 -18.61 11.36 -1.41
C SER A 47 -19.13 10.05 -2.01
N GLY A 48 -18.39 9.51 -2.99
CA GLY A 48 -18.68 8.21 -3.59
C GLY A 48 -18.68 7.07 -2.57
N LEU A 49 -18.09 7.27 -1.38
CA LEU A 49 -18.18 6.33 -0.26
C LEU A 49 -19.63 6.08 0.18
N TYR A 50 -20.54 7.01 -0.10
CA TYR A 50 -21.91 6.99 0.39
C TYR A 50 -22.99 7.04 -0.70
N SER A 51 -22.66 7.53 -1.91
CA SER A 51 -23.62 7.57 -3.03
C SER A 51 -23.35 6.52 -4.11
N GLU A 52 -22.11 6.06 -4.27
CA GLU A 52 -21.74 5.14 -5.35
C GLU A 52 -21.56 3.71 -4.83
N SER A 53 -21.95 2.74 -5.65
CA SER A 53 -21.67 1.32 -5.40
C SER A 53 -20.16 1.06 -5.25
N CYS A 54 -19.31 1.84 -5.94
CA CYS A 54 -17.85 1.70 -5.95
C CYS A 54 -17.17 3.09 -6.11
N PRO A 55 -16.81 3.77 -5.01
CA PRO A 55 -16.04 5.01 -5.07
C PRO A 55 -14.70 4.88 -5.79
N SER A 56 -14.27 5.99 -6.39
CA SER A 56 -12.96 6.12 -7.03
C SER A 56 -11.88 6.48 -6.00
N PHE A 57 -10.94 5.57 -5.79
CA PHE A 57 -9.85 5.73 -4.83
C PHE A 57 -8.50 5.96 -5.51
N GLN A 58 -7.65 6.75 -4.85
CA GLN A 58 -6.25 6.90 -5.20
C GLN A 58 -5.37 6.47 -4.04
N VAL A 59 -4.29 5.73 -4.33
CA VAL A 59 -3.31 5.33 -3.32
C VAL A 59 -2.07 6.19 -3.49
N LYS A 60 -1.68 6.87 -2.41
CA LYS A 60 -0.42 7.60 -2.28
C LYS A 60 0.60 6.70 -1.61
N LEU A 61 1.80 6.64 -2.17
CA LEU A 61 2.92 5.87 -1.68
C LEU A 61 4.04 6.82 -1.26
N GLU A 62 4.55 6.65 -0.05
CA GLU A 62 5.66 7.42 0.50
C GLU A 62 6.68 6.50 1.14
N LEU A 63 7.97 6.77 0.88
CA LEU A 63 9.08 6.05 1.52
C LEU A 63 9.66 6.89 2.63
N PHE A 64 9.80 6.27 3.80
CA PHE A 64 10.35 6.89 4.99
C PHE A 64 11.55 6.13 5.52
N ASN A 65 12.48 6.86 6.12
CA ASN A 65 13.58 6.32 6.90
C ASN A 65 13.59 7.01 8.27
N LYS A 66 13.36 6.25 9.34
CA LYS A 66 13.32 6.78 10.72
C LYS A 66 12.41 8.03 10.84
N GLY A 67 11.23 7.99 10.21
CA GLY A 67 10.26 9.10 10.23
C GLY A 67 10.53 10.22 9.22
N LYS A 68 11.63 10.20 8.46
CA LYS A 68 11.92 11.21 7.42
C LYS A 68 11.66 10.67 6.01
N SER A 69 10.95 11.43 5.18
CA SER A 69 10.71 11.06 3.78
C SER A 69 12.03 11.00 2.99
N ILE A 70 12.23 9.91 2.25
CA ILE A 70 13.43 9.66 1.44
C ILE A 70 13.24 10.19 0.03
N CYS A 71 12.04 10.03 -0.52
CA CYS A 71 11.70 10.39 -1.88
C CYS A 71 10.39 11.17 -1.94
N LEU A 72 10.10 11.72 -3.11
CA LEU A 72 8.82 12.33 -3.40
C LEU A 72 7.69 11.28 -3.32
N PRO A 73 6.49 11.69 -2.85
CA PRO A 73 5.32 10.83 -2.89
C PRO A 73 4.96 10.46 -4.33
N VAL A 74 4.53 9.22 -4.53
CA VAL A 74 4.04 8.74 -5.83
C VAL A 74 2.61 8.26 -5.65
N THR A 75 1.72 8.66 -6.55
CA THR A 75 0.31 8.26 -6.49
C THR A 75 -0.02 7.27 -7.61
N THR A 76 -0.97 6.37 -7.36
CA THR A 76 -1.57 5.55 -8.43
C THR A 76 -2.29 6.42 -9.45
N SER A 77 -2.45 5.88 -10.66
CA SER A 77 -3.33 6.46 -11.67
C SER A 77 -4.78 6.47 -11.18
N TYR A 78 -5.53 7.50 -11.58
CA TYR A 78 -6.96 7.55 -11.32
C TYR A 78 -7.68 6.48 -12.14
N LYS A 79 -8.60 5.75 -11.50
CA LYS A 79 -9.42 4.73 -12.14
C LYS A 79 -10.82 4.74 -11.53
N ALA A 80 -11.83 4.79 -12.39
CA ALA A 80 -13.21 4.55 -11.98
C ALA A 80 -13.42 3.05 -11.80
N PHE A 81 -13.89 2.65 -10.62
CA PHE A 81 -14.13 1.25 -10.27
C PHE A 81 -15.61 0.91 -10.38
N THR A 82 -15.92 -0.30 -10.85
CA THR A 82 -17.33 -0.72 -11.04
C THR A 82 -17.77 -1.84 -10.10
N LYS A 83 -16.90 -2.85 -9.90
CA LYS A 83 -17.22 -4.07 -9.11
C LYS A 83 -16.18 -4.42 -8.05
N ARG A 84 -14.93 -4.02 -8.28
CA ARG A 84 -13.79 -4.30 -7.39
C ARG A 84 -12.75 -3.20 -7.53
N TRP A 85 -12.07 -2.86 -6.44
CA TRP A 85 -10.93 -1.96 -6.46
C TRP A 85 -9.69 -2.73 -6.89
N SER A 86 -9.37 -2.70 -8.17
CA SER A 86 -8.19 -3.34 -8.74
C SER A 86 -7.41 -2.36 -9.60
N TRP A 87 -6.29 -1.87 -9.05
CA TRP A 87 -5.33 -1.06 -9.78
C TRP A 87 -4.51 -1.95 -10.71
N ASN A 88 -3.91 -3.01 -10.17
CA ASN A 88 -3.01 -3.92 -10.90
C ASN A 88 -1.90 -3.15 -11.65
N GLU A 89 -1.40 -2.08 -11.03
CA GLU A 89 -0.51 -1.08 -11.65
C GLU A 89 0.89 -1.15 -11.03
N TRP A 90 1.91 -1.08 -11.87
CA TRP A 90 3.31 -0.91 -11.46
C TRP A 90 3.60 0.56 -11.20
N ILE A 91 3.93 0.89 -9.96
CA ILE A 91 4.34 2.23 -9.54
C ILE A 91 5.86 2.25 -9.41
N GLN A 92 6.50 3.17 -10.12
CA GLN A 92 7.94 3.35 -10.08
C GLN A 92 8.30 4.59 -9.26
N PHE A 93 9.26 4.43 -8.35
CA PHE A 93 9.82 5.55 -7.61
C PHE A 93 11.02 6.16 -8.35
N ASN A 94 11.25 7.45 -8.10
CA ASN A 94 12.45 8.15 -8.54
C ASN A 94 13.64 7.92 -7.58
N LEU A 95 13.80 6.68 -7.12
CA LEU A 95 14.85 6.27 -6.20
C LEU A 95 15.41 4.92 -6.65
N ASN A 96 16.74 4.81 -6.70
CA ASN A 96 17.40 3.55 -7.03
C ASN A 96 17.40 2.62 -5.82
N PHE A 97 17.43 1.33 -6.08
CA PHE A 97 17.44 0.31 -5.03
C PHE A 97 18.67 0.42 -4.11
N CYS A 98 19.83 0.79 -4.67
CA CYS A 98 21.07 1.00 -3.92
C CYS A 98 20.98 2.10 -2.85
N ASP A 99 20.08 3.07 -3.03
CA ASP A 99 19.95 4.23 -2.15
C ASP A 99 18.96 3.97 -1.00
N ILE A 100 18.28 2.81 -1.02
CA ILE A 100 17.26 2.48 -0.03
C ILE A 100 17.94 1.94 1.24
N PRO A 101 17.75 2.60 2.40
CA PRO A 101 18.31 2.13 3.66
C PRO A 101 17.57 0.89 4.17
N LYS A 102 18.26 0.04 4.93
CA LYS A 102 17.67 -1.15 5.58
C LYS A 102 16.46 -0.82 6.47
N THR A 103 16.42 0.38 7.03
CA THR A 103 15.34 0.88 7.90
C THR A 103 14.18 1.52 7.13
N ALA A 104 14.15 1.41 5.80
CA ALA A 104 13.10 1.99 4.98
C ALA A 104 11.73 1.35 5.27
N VAL A 105 10.73 2.21 5.45
CA VAL A 105 9.32 1.89 5.62
C VAL A 105 8.56 2.50 4.46
N LEU A 106 7.75 1.68 3.80
CA LEU A 106 6.76 2.11 2.82
C LEU A 106 5.47 2.43 3.55
N ALA A 107 5.00 3.66 3.45
CA ALA A 107 3.68 4.09 3.88
C ALA A 107 2.77 4.22 2.65
N LEU A 108 1.57 3.68 2.78
CA LEU A 108 0.49 3.71 1.80
C LEU A 108 -0.67 4.45 2.45
N THR A 109 -1.20 5.45 1.76
CA THR A 109 -2.39 6.19 2.21
C THR A 109 -3.41 6.20 1.10
N ILE A 110 -4.61 5.72 1.40
CA ILE A 110 -5.73 5.66 0.48
C ILE A 110 -6.55 6.93 0.65
N TYR A 111 -6.72 7.63 -0.45
CA TYR A 111 -7.54 8.83 -0.55
C TYR A 111 -8.80 8.55 -1.35
N ASP A 112 -9.89 9.13 -0.87
CA ASP A 112 -11.13 9.28 -1.60
C ASP A 112 -11.02 10.49 -2.53
N CYS A 113 -11.22 10.27 -3.83
CA CYS A 113 -11.21 11.34 -4.83
C CYS A 113 -12.60 11.97 -4.90
N THR A 114 -13.02 12.68 -3.86
CA THR A 114 -14.38 13.23 -3.78
C THR A 114 -14.46 14.72 -4.00
N GLY A 115 -14.90 15.06 -5.21
CA GLY A 115 -15.25 16.42 -5.60
C GLY A 115 -14.07 17.38 -5.80
N PRO A 116 -14.34 18.64 -6.17
CA PRO A 116 -13.34 19.58 -6.66
C PRO A 116 -12.36 20.00 -5.55
N GLY A 117 -11.21 19.35 -5.51
CA GLY A 117 -10.02 19.75 -4.75
C GLY A 117 -9.94 19.30 -3.29
N LYS A 118 -10.85 18.44 -2.81
CA LYS A 118 -10.77 17.86 -1.47
C LYS A 118 -10.57 16.35 -1.56
N THR A 119 -9.53 15.85 -0.90
CA THR A 119 -9.27 14.41 -0.78
C THR A 119 -9.46 14.00 0.66
N ALA A 120 -10.34 13.04 0.91
CA ALA A 120 -10.56 12.50 2.26
C ALA A 120 -9.65 11.29 2.48
N VAL A 121 -8.99 11.22 3.64
CA VAL A 121 -8.18 10.04 4.01
C VAL A 121 -9.11 8.92 4.42
N ILE A 122 -9.08 7.82 3.68
CA ILE A 122 -9.87 6.63 3.97
C ILE A 122 -9.13 5.75 4.97
N GLY A 123 -7.82 5.63 4.78
CA GLY A 123 -6.97 4.87 5.67
C GLY A 123 -5.56 4.66 5.15
N GLY A 124 -4.72 4.17 6.04
CA GLY A 124 -3.29 4.09 5.84
C GLY A 124 -2.73 2.75 6.29
N THR A 125 -1.59 2.37 5.71
CA THR A 125 -0.87 1.17 6.10
C THR A 125 0.62 1.33 5.85
N SER A 126 1.44 0.75 6.71
CA SER A 126 2.89 0.88 6.65
C SER A 126 3.57 -0.48 6.75
N ILE A 127 4.60 -0.70 5.93
CA ILE A 127 5.37 -1.95 5.89
C ILE A 127 6.86 -1.68 5.73
N SER A 128 7.70 -2.43 6.47
CA SER A 128 9.15 -2.37 6.29
C SER A 128 9.57 -3.01 4.97
N LEU A 129 10.40 -2.33 4.17
CA LEU A 129 10.91 -2.88 2.91
C LEU A 129 11.89 -4.04 3.14
N PHE A 130 12.61 -4.03 4.26
CA PHE A 130 13.54 -5.09 4.62
C PHE A 130 13.03 -5.91 5.80
N GLY A 131 13.35 -7.21 5.80
CA GLY A 131 13.15 -8.11 6.92
C GLY A 131 14.17 -7.91 8.04
N LYS A 132 14.00 -8.61 9.17
CA LYS A 132 14.94 -8.56 10.30
C LYS A 132 16.36 -9.00 9.89
N ASN A 133 16.45 -9.97 8.99
CA ASN A 133 17.70 -10.45 8.40
C ASN A 133 18.34 -9.49 7.38
N GLY A 134 17.72 -8.34 7.09
CA GLY A 134 18.22 -7.39 6.10
C GLY A 134 17.99 -7.78 4.65
N LEU A 135 17.24 -8.85 4.38
CA LEU A 135 16.78 -9.17 3.03
C LEU A 135 15.62 -8.26 2.64
N PHE A 136 15.65 -7.76 1.41
CA PHE A 136 14.52 -7.04 0.84
C PHE A 136 13.31 -7.97 0.75
N ARG A 137 12.15 -7.49 1.18
CA ARG A 137 10.92 -8.28 1.17
C ARG A 137 10.49 -8.54 -0.26
N GLN A 138 10.36 -9.83 -0.56
CA GLN A 138 9.97 -10.28 -1.88
C GLN A 138 8.68 -11.10 -1.82
N GLY A 139 7.79 -10.89 -2.78
CA GLY A 139 6.56 -11.66 -2.93
C GLY A 139 5.31 -10.81 -2.75
N MET A 140 4.19 -11.50 -2.53
CA MET A 140 2.90 -10.88 -2.31
C MET A 140 2.67 -10.61 -0.83
N PHE A 141 2.16 -9.42 -0.49
CA PHE A 141 1.88 -9.05 0.89
C PHE A 141 0.47 -8.53 1.03
N ASP A 142 -0.30 -9.17 1.91
CA ASP A 142 -1.60 -8.70 2.35
C ASP A 142 -1.42 -7.75 3.53
N LEU A 143 -1.76 -6.48 3.33
CA LEU A 143 -1.65 -5.45 4.35
C LEU A 143 -3.00 -5.08 4.93
N ARG A 144 -3.07 -4.97 6.27
CA ARG A 144 -4.22 -4.37 6.95
C ARG A 144 -4.19 -2.85 6.82
N ILE A 145 -5.34 -2.26 6.54
CA ILE A 145 -5.53 -0.81 6.52
C ILE A 145 -6.10 -0.30 7.86
N TRP A 146 -5.56 0.81 8.32
CA TRP A 146 -6.03 1.56 9.47
C TRP A 146 -6.93 2.69 8.99
N LEU A 147 -8.22 2.65 9.35
CA LEU A 147 -9.21 3.61 8.87
C LEU A 147 -8.98 5.01 9.45
N GLU A 148 -9.37 6.03 8.69
CA GLU A 148 -9.29 7.44 9.08
C GLU A 148 -7.90 7.88 9.58
N THR A 149 -6.85 7.13 9.23
CA THR A 149 -5.47 7.34 9.71
C THR A 149 -4.53 7.32 8.51
N GLU A 150 -3.64 8.30 8.40
CA GLU A 150 -2.59 8.31 7.37
C GLU A 150 -1.51 7.27 7.65
N GLY A 151 -0.92 6.71 6.59
CA GLY A 151 0.19 5.78 6.72
C GLY A 151 1.41 6.49 7.32
N ASP A 152 1.94 5.98 8.43
CA ASP A 152 3.08 6.60 9.10
C ASP A 152 4.40 5.87 8.81
N GLY A 153 5.45 6.64 8.56
CA GLY A 153 6.80 6.14 8.30
C GLY A 153 7.69 5.99 9.53
N ASN A 154 7.11 6.06 10.73
CA ASN A 154 7.87 6.12 11.97
C ASN A 154 8.34 4.73 12.42
N TYR A 155 9.33 4.68 13.32
CA TYR A 155 9.74 3.44 13.95
C TYR A 155 9.68 3.59 15.48
N PRO A 156 8.70 2.98 16.17
CA PRO A 156 7.64 2.09 15.67
C PRO A 156 6.52 2.82 14.89
N THR A 157 5.92 2.12 13.90
CA THR A 157 4.78 2.63 13.11
C THR A 157 3.49 2.55 13.91
N LYS A 158 2.66 3.59 13.87
CA LYS A 158 1.28 3.63 14.34
C LYS A 158 0.33 2.84 13.43
N THR A 159 0.66 2.67 12.15
CA THR A 159 -0.14 1.93 11.17
C THR A 159 0.55 0.66 10.64
N PRO A 160 0.90 -0.33 11.49
CA PRO A 160 1.57 -1.53 11.00
C PRO A 160 0.64 -2.36 10.11
N GLY A 161 1.04 -2.60 8.87
CA GLY A 161 0.29 -3.41 7.89
C GLY A 161 0.45 -4.91 8.09
N LYS A 162 1.55 -5.35 8.73
CA LYS A 162 1.84 -6.76 9.02
C LYS A 162 1.64 -7.08 10.50
N GLY A 163 0.71 -7.99 10.81
CA GLY A 163 0.52 -8.49 12.17
C GLY A 163 1.76 -9.24 12.69
N LYS A 164 1.97 -9.26 14.01
CA LYS A 164 3.14 -9.88 14.68
C LYS A 164 3.33 -11.38 14.38
N ASN A 165 2.29 -12.08 13.90
CA ASN A 165 2.32 -13.50 13.54
C ASN A 165 2.09 -13.71 12.04
N SER A 166 3.16 -13.67 11.25
CA SER A 166 3.08 -13.94 9.81
C SER A 166 3.14 -15.43 9.43
N SER A 167 2.95 -16.36 10.38
CA SER A 167 3.07 -17.81 10.16
C SER A 167 1.80 -18.62 10.44
N LYS A 168 0.67 -17.99 10.76
CA LYS A 168 -0.64 -18.66 10.80
C LYS A 168 -1.75 -17.69 10.41
N PHE A 169 -1.99 -17.54 9.10
CA PHE A 169 -3.37 -17.31 8.66
C PHE A 169 -4.08 -18.67 8.65
N LYS A 170 -4.38 -19.21 9.85
CA LYS A 170 -5.43 -20.22 9.97
C LYS A 170 -6.74 -19.45 10.01
N CYS A 171 -7.52 -19.64 8.96
CA CYS A 171 -8.92 -19.25 8.84
C CYS A 171 -9.70 -19.89 10.00
N LYS A 172 -10.22 -19.05 10.90
CA LYS A 172 -11.45 -19.16 11.71
C LYS A 172 -11.40 -18.04 12.75
N ASP A 173 -12.45 -17.21 12.80
CA ASP A 173 -12.70 -16.07 13.72
C ASP A 173 -11.98 -14.76 13.33
N TRP A 174 -12.60 -13.62 13.01
CA TRP A 174 -13.98 -13.14 13.19
C TRP A 174 -14.19 -11.89 12.29
N GLU A 175 -14.84 -12.12 11.16
CA GLU A 175 -15.90 -11.37 10.46
C GLU A 175 -16.07 -9.84 10.41
N ASN A 176 -15.29 -8.96 11.06
CA ASN A 176 -15.67 -7.52 11.05
C ASN A 176 -14.67 -6.50 10.47
N TRP A 177 -13.44 -6.85 10.13
CA TRP A 177 -12.50 -5.89 9.52
C TRP A 177 -11.56 -6.58 8.52
N ARG A 178 -11.95 -6.60 7.24
CA ARG A 178 -11.07 -7.02 6.15
C ARG A 178 -10.96 -5.91 5.12
N ARG A 179 -9.91 -5.10 5.26
CA ARG A 179 -9.33 -4.39 4.13
C ARG A 179 -7.91 -4.89 3.92
N ASN A 180 -7.77 -5.78 2.93
CA ASN A 180 -6.48 -6.31 2.50
C ASN A 180 -6.06 -5.54 1.25
N ILE A 181 -4.82 -5.06 1.23
CA ILE A 181 -4.14 -4.66 -0.01
C ILE A 181 -3.27 -5.84 -0.43
N GLU A 182 -3.51 -6.44 -1.58
CA GLU A 182 -2.57 -7.38 -2.20
C GLU A 182 -1.48 -6.57 -2.93
N MET A 183 -0.25 -6.56 -2.41
CA MET A 183 0.90 -6.02 -3.14
C MET A 183 1.55 -7.10 -3.99
N VAL A 184 1.64 -6.94 -5.31
CA VAL A 184 2.36 -7.89 -6.17
C VAL A 184 3.81 -7.41 -6.33
N LYS A 185 4.76 -8.35 -6.33
CA LYS A 185 6.16 -8.13 -6.74
C LYS A 185 6.42 -8.76 -8.11
N TYR A 186 7.33 -8.12 -8.87
CA TYR A 186 8.23 -8.63 -9.91
C TYR A 186 8.25 -7.87 -11.25
N LYS A 187 9.44 -7.40 -11.66
CA LYS A 187 9.92 -7.50 -13.05
C LYS A 187 11.05 -8.54 -13.08
N ARG A 188 10.82 -9.64 -13.81
CA ARG A 188 11.86 -10.56 -14.28
C ARG A 188 12.72 -9.78 -15.27
N LEU A 189 14.01 -9.61 -15.02
CA LEU A 189 14.96 -9.41 -16.10
C LEU A 189 15.54 -10.79 -16.42
N THR A 190 14.83 -11.56 -17.23
CA THR A 190 15.45 -12.62 -18.02
C THR A 190 15.50 -12.14 -19.46
N GLY A 191 16.70 -11.93 -19.98
CA GLY A 191 16.92 -11.60 -21.38
C GLY A 191 18.18 -10.77 -21.65
N TRP A 192 19.35 -11.26 -21.23
CA TRP A 192 20.58 -11.03 -21.99
C TRP A 192 20.90 -12.37 -22.64
N THR A 193 20.69 -12.47 -23.93
CA THR A 193 21.38 -13.43 -24.78
C THR A 193 22.24 -12.59 -25.71
N VAL A 194 23.56 -12.77 -25.59
CA VAL A 194 24.52 -12.43 -26.65
C VAL A 194 24.34 -13.46 -27.75
#